data_AF-K9S5K5-F1
#
_entry.id   AF-K9S5K5-F1
#
_cell.length_a   1.000
_cell.length_b   1.000
_cell.length_c   1.000
_cell.angle_alpha   90.00
_cell.angle_beta   90.00
_cell.angle_gamma   90.00
#
_symmetry.space_group_name_H-M   'P 1'
#
loop_
_entity.id
_entity.type
_entity.pdbx_description
1 polymer ?
#
loop_
_entity_poly.entity_id
_entity_poly.type
_entity_poly.pdbx_seq_one_letter_code
_entity_poly.pdbx_strand_id
1 'polypeptide(L)'
;MLHDYPLLAISESKRSGLILFKGFHAEFAGPGAAVGSGIEAGTTRVIAIGRLELCPVTTVAERQEAYSKRIQWMRWLRKISDHADPVQRSEKLLVCLEAFFGARTVASLPTDALAALVGVFPETMQRARQRYPGWLQPEGVKIGEENLSIRWLQDSAIAVANRPPGKLVEEYSVGQLGDFFRPPVALTCAQPFALPQSA
;
A
#
# COMPACT_ATOMS: atom_id res chain seq x y z
N MET A 1 3.86 -28.64 8.23
CA MET A 1 5.09 -27.87 7.99
C MET A 1 4.67 -26.53 7.39
N LEU A 2 4.62 -25.48 8.21
CA LEU A 2 4.42 -24.10 7.72
C LEU A 2 5.78 -23.65 7.20
N HIS A 3 5.87 -23.32 5.91
CA HIS A 3 7.10 -22.78 5.35
C HIS A 3 7.45 -21.47 6.06
N ASP A 4 8.66 -21.41 6.65
CA ASP A 4 9.26 -20.26 7.33
C ASP A 4 9.54 -19.10 6.37
N TYR A 5 8.49 -18.53 5.76
CA TYR A 5 8.63 -17.28 5.05
C TYR A 5 8.76 -16.15 6.09
N PRO A 6 9.84 -15.34 6.02
CA PRO A 6 10.04 -14.24 6.95
C PRO A 6 8.88 -13.25 6.85
N LEU A 7 8.43 -12.75 8.00
CA LEU A 7 7.47 -11.65 8.02
C LEU A 7 8.18 -10.38 7.58
N LEU A 8 7.57 -9.66 6.65
CA LEU A 8 8.08 -8.37 6.16
C LEU A 8 7.06 -7.28 6.46
N ALA A 9 7.50 -6.03 6.42
CA ALA A 9 6.66 -4.86 6.46
C ALA A 9 6.97 -3.93 5.29
N ILE A 10 5.97 -3.23 4.77
CA ILE A 10 6.18 -2.20 3.76
C ILE A 10 6.90 -1.01 4.43
N SER A 11 7.95 -0.49 3.83
CA SER A 11 8.71 0.65 4.38
C SER A 11 7.82 1.88 4.55
N GLU A 12 7.92 2.53 5.71
CA GLU A 12 7.23 3.79 6.00
C GLU A 12 7.90 5.01 5.36
N SER A 13 9.16 4.86 4.92
CA SER A 13 9.94 5.96 4.37
C SER A 13 9.50 6.40 2.96
N LYS A 14 8.60 5.62 2.32
CA LYS A 14 8.12 5.84 0.96
C LYS A 14 6.59 5.78 0.92
N ARG A 15 5.99 6.59 0.05
CA ARG A 15 4.59 6.48 -0.37
C ARG A 15 4.43 5.24 -1.24
N SER A 16 4.40 4.08 -0.61
CA SER A 16 4.32 2.78 -1.27
C SER A 16 3.20 1.92 -0.67
N GLY A 17 2.71 0.97 -1.45
CA GLY A 17 1.67 0.07 -0.99
C GLY A 17 1.49 -1.12 -1.91
N LEU A 18 0.70 -2.09 -1.46
CA LEU A 18 0.28 -3.25 -2.21
C LEU A 18 -1.24 -3.32 -2.30
N ILE A 19 -1.74 -3.65 -3.49
CA ILE A 19 -3.09 -4.15 -3.69
C ILE A 19 -2.99 -5.67 -3.82
N LEU A 20 -3.71 -6.38 -2.96
CA LEU A 20 -3.66 -7.83 -2.84
C LEU A 20 -5.03 -8.38 -3.23
N PHE A 21 -5.09 -9.13 -4.31
CA PHE A 21 -6.35 -9.70 -4.81
C PHE A 21 -6.57 -11.07 -4.19
N LYS A 22 -7.66 -11.20 -3.45
CA LYS A 22 -8.17 -12.47 -2.95
C LYS A 22 -9.36 -12.89 -3.81
N GLY A 23 -9.84 -14.12 -3.60
CA GLY A 23 -10.83 -14.74 -4.50
C GLY A 23 -12.06 -13.87 -4.80
N PHE A 24 -12.54 -13.05 -3.86
CA PHE A 24 -13.76 -12.25 -4.03
C PHE A 24 -13.61 -10.77 -3.68
N HIS A 25 -12.41 -10.32 -3.29
CA HIS A 25 -12.17 -8.93 -2.88
C HIS A 25 -10.70 -8.56 -3.03
N ALA A 26 -10.40 -7.25 -3.05
CA ALA A 26 -9.03 -6.76 -2.94
C ALA A 26 -8.79 -6.12 -1.57
N GLU A 27 -7.56 -6.21 -1.09
CA GLU A 27 -7.09 -5.57 0.12
C GLU A 27 -5.99 -4.57 -0.21
N PHE A 28 -5.89 -3.53 0.61
CA PHE A 28 -4.78 -2.58 0.56
C PHE A 28 -3.85 -2.78 1.76
N ALA A 29 -2.55 -2.93 1.50
CA ALA A 29 -1.49 -2.85 2.49
C ALA A 29 -0.67 -1.58 2.21
N GLY A 30 -0.79 -0.58 3.08
CA GLY A 30 -0.01 0.66 2.97
C GLY A 30 1.30 0.60 3.77
N PRO A 31 1.99 1.74 3.92
CA PRO A 31 3.24 1.79 4.66
C PRO A 31 3.12 1.23 6.09
N GLY A 32 4.17 0.53 6.51
CA GLY A 32 4.31 -0.18 7.78
C GLY A 32 3.46 -1.44 7.89
N ALA A 33 2.63 -1.76 6.91
CA ALA A 33 1.76 -2.93 6.99
C ALA A 33 2.55 -4.24 6.85
N ALA A 34 2.21 -5.22 7.69
CA ALA A 34 2.70 -6.59 7.61
C ALA A 34 2.30 -7.27 6.28
N VAL A 35 3.28 -7.91 5.63
CA VAL A 35 3.12 -8.66 4.39
C VAL A 35 4.03 -9.91 4.39
N GLY A 36 3.68 -10.93 3.61
CA GLY A 36 4.39 -12.23 3.63
C GLY A 36 3.94 -13.14 4.79
N SER A 37 4.70 -14.21 5.05
CA SER A 37 4.45 -15.19 6.13
C SER A 37 2.99 -15.66 6.29
N GLY A 38 2.45 -16.42 5.32
CA GLY A 38 1.12 -17.05 5.43
C GLY A 38 -0.10 -16.11 5.45
N ILE A 39 0.09 -14.80 5.67
CA ILE A 39 -0.97 -13.77 5.66
C ILE A 39 -1.65 -13.70 4.29
N GLU A 40 -0.86 -13.92 3.24
CA GLU A 40 -1.28 -13.82 1.84
C GLU A 40 -1.77 -15.16 1.26
N ALA A 41 -2.18 -16.08 2.13
CA ALA A 41 -2.86 -17.30 1.70
C ALA A 41 -4.13 -16.94 0.91
N GLY A 42 -4.25 -17.49 -0.31
CA GLY A 42 -5.37 -17.20 -1.20
C GLY A 42 -5.24 -15.91 -2.02
N THR A 43 -4.09 -15.21 -1.95
CA THR A 43 -3.80 -14.08 -2.84
C THR A 43 -3.46 -14.59 -4.25
N THR A 44 -4.24 -14.12 -5.23
CA THR A 44 -4.21 -14.55 -6.65
C THR A 44 -3.47 -13.56 -7.56
N ARG A 45 -3.33 -12.32 -7.11
CA ARG A 45 -2.62 -11.26 -7.84
C ARG A 45 -2.15 -10.20 -6.86
N VAL A 46 -1.03 -9.55 -7.18
CA VAL A 46 -0.52 -8.42 -6.40
C VAL A 46 -0.11 -7.28 -7.33
N ILE A 47 -0.48 -6.06 -6.96
CA ILE A 47 -0.06 -4.83 -7.63
C ILE A 47 0.71 -3.98 -6.64
N ALA A 48 1.95 -3.63 -6.99
CA ALA A 48 2.74 -2.66 -6.27
C ALA A 48 2.42 -1.24 -6.71
N ILE A 49 2.24 -0.34 -5.74
CA ILE A 49 2.00 1.07 -5.95
C ILE A 49 3.18 1.87 -5.41
N GLY A 50 3.71 2.78 -6.22
CA GLY A 50 4.82 3.65 -5.83
C GLY A 50 6.13 2.88 -5.72
N ARG A 51 7.06 3.41 -4.92
CA ARG A 51 8.40 2.81 -4.74
C ARG A 51 8.39 1.83 -3.58
N LEU A 52 8.01 0.60 -3.88
CA LEU A 52 7.90 -0.46 -2.87
C LEU A 52 9.27 -0.90 -2.35
N GLU A 53 9.38 -0.90 -1.03
CA GLU A 53 10.54 -1.37 -0.29
C GLU A 53 10.01 -2.19 0.89
N LEU A 54 10.57 -3.37 1.10
CA LEU A 54 10.17 -4.28 2.17
C LEU A 54 11.27 -4.36 3.22
N CYS A 55 10.89 -4.24 4.48
CA CYS A 55 11.78 -4.33 5.63
C CYS A 55 11.52 -5.64 6.39
N PRO A 56 12.56 -6.35 6.85
CA PRO A 56 12.38 -7.53 7.68
C PRO A 56 11.77 -7.16 9.03
N VAL A 57 10.82 -7.96 9.50
CA VAL A 57 10.21 -7.84 10.83
C VAL A 57 10.79 -8.93 11.72
N THR A 58 11.62 -8.52 12.68
CA THR A 58 12.47 -9.45 13.44
C THR A 58 12.02 -9.60 14.89
N THR A 59 11.49 -8.54 15.49
CA THR A 59 11.08 -8.54 16.90
C THR A 59 9.56 -8.75 17.06
N VAL A 60 9.15 -9.15 18.26
CA VAL A 60 7.72 -9.27 18.62
C VAL A 60 7.02 -7.91 18.58
N ALA A 61 7.71 -6.85 19.01
CA ALA A 61 7.17 -5.50 18.99
C ALA A 61 6.93 -5.01 17.55
N GLU A 62 7.93 -5.18 16.66
CA GLU A 62 7.80 -4.84 15.23
C GLU A 62 6.67 -5.65 14.57
N ARG A 63 6.51 -6.93 14.95
CA ARG A 63 5.41 -7.78 14.48
C ARG A 63 4.04 -7.23 14.87
N GLN A 64 3.87 -6.89 16.15
CA GLN A 64 2.61 -6.32 16.65
C GLN A 64 2.29 -4.99 15.96
N GLU A 65 3.31 -4.15 15.75
CA GLU A 65 3.18 -2.88 15.05
C GLU A 65 2.76 -3.08 13.59
N ALA A 66 3.45 -3.95 12.85
CA ALA A 66 3.18 -4.19 11.45
C ALA A 66 1.78 -4.77 11.21
N TYR A 67 1.32 -5.68 12.08
CA TYR A 67 -0.05 -6.18 12.05
C TYR A 67 -1.07 -5.10 12.40
N SER A 68 -0.77 -4.25 13.38
CA SER A 68 -1.64 -3.13 13.76
C SER A 68 -1.83 -2.15 12.60
N LYS A 69 -0.74 -1.81 11.89
CA LYS A 69 -0.80 -0.97 10.67
C LYS A 69 -1.60 -1.64 9.57
N ARG A 70 -1.40 -2.95 9.32
CA ARG A 70 -2.22 -3.72 8.36
C ARG A 70 -3.71 -3.61 8.66
N ILE A 71 -4.11 -3.77 9.92
CA ILE A 71 -5.51 -3.64 10.36
C ILE A 71 -6.03 -2.20 10.16
N GLN A 72 -5.22 -1.18 10.45
CA GLN A 72 -5.59 0.22 10.23
C GLN A 72 -5.88 0.51 8.75
N TRP A 73 -5.03 0.04 7.84
CA TRP A 73 -5.25 0.16 6.40
C TRP A 73 -6.53 -0.53 5.93
N MET A 74 -6.80 -1.74 6.43
CA MET A 74 -8.06 -2.44 6.14
C MET A 74 -9.28 -1.66 6.65
N ARG A 75 -9.22 -1.09 7.87
CA ARG A 75 -10.31 -0.28 8.43
C ARG A 75 -10.53 1.01 7.65
N TRP A 76 -9.46 1.67 7.22
CA TRP A 76 -9.53 2.85 6.36
C TRP A 76 -10.25 2.53 5.04
N LEU A 77 -9.84 1.46 4.36
CA LEU A 77 -10.46 1.04 3.10
C LEU A 77 -11.94 0.67 3.30
N ARG A 78 -12.26 -0.03 4.39
CA ARG A 78 -13.63 -0.36 4.75
C ARG A 78 -14.49 0.89 4.95
N LYS A 79 -13.98 1.92 5.64
CA LYS A 79 -14.70 3.20 5.84
C LYS A 79 -15.04 3.89 4.51
N ILE A 80 -14.22 3.72 3.49
CA ILE A 80 -14.52 4.21 2.13
C ILE A 80 -15.58 3.31 1.49
N SER A 81 -15.38 2.00 1.56
CA SER A 81 -16.21 0.98 0.92
C SER A 81 -17.64 0.91 1.46
N ASP A 82 -17.85 1.20 2.76
CA ASP A 82 -19.14 1.19 3.44
C ASP A 82 -20.06 2.35 3.00
N HIS A 83 -19.58 3.28 2.17
CA HIS A 83 -20.41 4.35 1.63
C HIS A 83 -21.44 3.79 0.62
N ALA A 84 -22.72 4.09 0.86
CA ALA A 84 -23.84 3.46 0.17
C ALA A 84 -23.83 3.69 -1.35
N ASP A 85 -23.56 4.93 -1.78
CA ASP A 85 -23.46 5.27 -3.19
C ASP A 85 -22.15 4.73 -3.80
N PRO A 86 -22.23 3.87 -4.84
CA PRO A 86 -21.08 3.20 -5.42
C PRO A 86 -20.16 4.13 -6.23
N VAL A 87 -20.70 5.22 -6.80
CA VAL A 87 -19.90 6.22 -7.51
C VAL A 87 -19.16 7.08 -6.49
N GLN A 88 -19.82 7.54 -5.43
CA GLN A 88 -19.21 8.37 -4.41
C GLN A 88 -18.09 7.63 -3.64
N ARG A 89 -18.26 6.33 -3.33
CA ARG A 89 -17.16 5.56 -2.73
C ARG A 89 -15.96 5.38 -3.67
N SER A 90 -16.23 5.27 -4.97
CA SER A 90 -15.18 5.22 -5.99
C SER A 90 -14.41 6.54 -6.09
N GLU A 91 -15.12 7.67 -6.13
CA GLU A 91 -14.53 9.01 -6.11
C GLU A 91 -13.71 9.24 -4.83
N LYS A 92 -14.25 8.84 -3.68
CA LYS A 92 -13.55 8.96 -2.39
C LYS A 92 -12.26 8.14 -2.35
N LEU A 93 -12.27 6.92 -2.90
CA LEU A 93 -11.04 6.14 -3.05
C LEU A 93 -10.00 6.87 -3.90
N LEU A 94 -10.41 7.38 -5.07
CA LEU A 94 -9.54 8.12 -5.98
C LEU A 94 -8.91 9.34 -5.29
N VAL A 95 -9.72 10.16 -4.62
CA VAL A 95 -9.25 11.33 -3.85
C VAL A 95 -8.22 10.94 -2.81
N CYS A 96 -8.51 9.93 -1.98
CA CYS A 96 -7.62 9.57 -0.89
C CYS A 96 -6.31 8.94 -1.40
N LEU A 97 -6.37 8.08 -2.43
CA LEU A 97 -5.18 7.52 -3.04
C LEU A 97 -4.36 8.61 -3.74
N GLU A 98 -4.99 9.59 -4.38
CA GLU A 98 -4.30 10.67 -5.08
C GLU A 98 -3.59 11.60 -4.10
N ALA A 99 -4.24 11.94 -2.99
CA ALA A 99 -3.61 12.73 -1.93
C ALA A 99 -2.35 12.04 -1.38
N PHE A 100 -2.35 10.70 -1.34
CA PHE A 100 -1.24 9.91 -0.82
C PHE A 100 -0.14 9.65 -1.86
N PHE A 101 -0.49 9.05 -3.00
CA PHE A 101 0.44 8.57 -4.05
C PHE A 101 0.69 9.58 -5.19
N GLY A 102 -0.12 10.63 -5.29
CA GLY A 102 -0.11 11.58 -6.40
C GLY A 102 -0.94 11.13 -7.59
N ALA A 103 -1.47 12.11 -8.34
CA ALA A 103 -2.41 11.90 -9.44
C ALA A 103 -1.86 10.97 -10.52
N ARG A 104 -0.58 11.13 -10.91
CA ARG A 104 0.05 10.30 -11.94
C ARG A 104 0.08 8.81 -11.57
N THR A 105 0.43 8.51 -10.31
CA THR A 105 0.50 7.13 -9.81
C THR A 105 -0.89 6.50 -9.81
N VAL A 106 -1.90 7.23 -9.34
CA VAL A 106 -3.29 6.74 -9.29
C VAL A 106 -3.88 6.57 -10.68
N ALA A 107 -3.62 7.50 -11.59
CA ALA A 107 -4.07 7.42 -12.97
C ALA A 107 -3.57 6.13 -13.66
N SER A 108 -2.33 5.71 -13.36
CA SER A 108 -1.73 4.48 -13.90
C SER A 108 -2.22 3.18 -13.28
N LEU A 109 -2.97 3.21 -12.17
CA LEU A 109 -3.52 1.99 -11.58
C LEU A 109 -4.59 1.38 -12.49
N PRO A 110 -4.67 0.04 -12.60
CA PRO A 110 -5.75 -0.61 -13.34
C PRO A 110 -7.14 -0.28 -12.77
N THR A 111 -8.12 -0.13 -13.66
CA THR A 111 -9.49 0.24 -13.24
C THR A 111 -10.16 -0.87 -12.45
N ASP A 112 -9.95 -2.12 -12.84
CA ASP A 112 -10.41 -3.33 -12.13
C ASP A 112 -9.79 -3.43 -10.74
N ALA A 113 -8.52 -3.03 -10.57
CA ALA A 113 -7.85 -3.01 -9.28
C ALA A 113 -8.52 -2.05 -8.29
N LEU A 114 -8.75 -0.82 -8.74
CA LEU A 114 -9.44 0.18 -7.93
C LEU A 114 -10.89 -0.23 -7.65
N ALA A 115 -11.58 -0.79 -8.64
CA ALA A 115 -12.95 -1.24 -8.49
C ALA A 115 -13.08 -2.35 -7.44
N ALA A 116 -12.13 -3.31 -7.45
CA ALA A 116 -12.07 -4.40 -6.49
C ALA A 116 -11.81 -3.93 -5.04
N LEU A 117 -11.06 -2.84 -4.85
CA LEU A 117 -10.77 -2.29 -3.52
C LEU A 117 -12.03 -1.77 -2.80
N VAL A 118 -13.02 -1.26 -3.54
CA VAL A 118 -14.25 -0.69 -2.97
C VAL A 118 -15.52 -1.46 -3.35
N GLY A 119 -15.37 -2.67 -3.90
CA GLY A 119 -16.49 -3.54 -4.24
C GLY A 119 -17.48 -2.88 -5.20
N VAL A 120 -16.99 -2.39 -6.34
CA VAL A 120 -17.81 -1.85 -7.43
C VAL A 120 -17.47 -2.54 -8.74
N PHE A 121 -18.34 -2.38 -9.75
CA PHE A 121 -18.04 -2.81 -11.10
C PHE A 121 -16.99 -1.89 -11.75
N PRO A 122 -16.11 -2.41 -12.62
CA PRO A 122 -15.12 -1.60 -13.35
C PRO A 122 -15.74 -0.40 -14.08
N GLU A 123 -16.94 -0.55 -14.64
CA GLU A 123 -17.66 0.52 -15.33
C GLU A 123 -18.06 1.65 -14.38
N THR A 124 -18.41 1.33 -13.13
CA THR A 124 -18.68 2.33 -12.09
C THR A 124 -17.41 3.13 -11.77
N MET A 125 -16.28 2.43 -11.60
CA MET A 125 -14.99 3.09 -11.36
C MET A 125 -14.56 3.94 -12.56
N GLN A 126 -14.79 3.48 -13.80
CA GLN A 126 -14.52 4.25 -15.01
C GLN A 126 -15.35 5.54 -15.07
N ARG A 127 -16.64 5.49 -14.70
CA ARG A 127 -17.48 6.69 -14.61
C ARG A 127 -16.98 7.66 -13.55
N ALA A 128 -16.59 7.15 -12.37
CA ALA A 128 -15.98 7.97 -11.33
C ALA A 128 -14.69 8.65 -11.83
N ARG A 129 -13.83 7.91 -12.54
CA ARG A 129 -12.61 8.44 -13.18
C ARG A 129 -12.89 9.56 -14.18
N GLN A 130 -13.94 9.43 -14.99
CA GLN A 130 -14.34 10.47 -15.95
C GLN A 130 -14.93 11.71 -15.28
N ARG A 131 -15.66 11.51 -14.17
CA ARG A 131 -16.27 12.58 -13.38
C ARG A 131 -15.27 13.30 -12.48
N TYR A 132 -14.12 12.67 -12.20
CA TYR A 132 -13.06 13.21 -11.38
C TYR A 132 -12.06 14.03 -12.22
N PRO A 133 -12.13 15.37 -12.25
CA PRO A 133 -11.24 16.21 -13.05
C PRO A 133 -9.79 16.28 -12.51
N GLY A 134 -9.50 15.66 -11.36
CA GLY A 134 -8.24 15.84 -10.62
C GLY A 134 -6.98 15.41 -11.38
N TRP A 135 -7.10 14.60 -12.43
CA TRP A 135 -5.95 14.21 -13.26
C TRP A 135 -5.44 15.32 -14.18
N LEU A 136 -6.21 16.40 -14.35
CA LEU A 136 -5.91 17.52 -15.24
C LEU A 136 -5.32 18.74 -14.52
N GLN A 137 -5.13 18.71 -13.20
CA GLN A 137 -4.54 19.84 -12.48
C GLN A 137 -3.19 19.49 -11.86
N PRO A 138 -2.07 20.05 -12.37
CA PRO A 138 -0.88 20.20 -11.56
C PRO A 138 -1.18 21.27 -10.51
N GLU A 139 -1.08 20.89 -9.25
CA GLU A 139 -1.13 21.74 -8.04
C GLU A 139 -2.52 22.10 -7.48
N GLY A 140 -2.71 21.78 -6.20
CA GLY A 140 -3.60 22.56 -5.32
C GLY A 140 -5.01 22.03 -5.05
N VAL A 141 -5.21 20.72 -4.81
CA VAL A 141 -6.48 20.26 -4.20
C VAL A 141 -6.51 20.68 -2.72
N LYS A 142 -7.26 21.75 -2.40
CA LYS A 142 -7.63 22.09 -1.02
C LYS A 142 -8.68 21.10 -0.53
N ILE A 143 -8.26 20.11 0.25
CA ILE A 143 -9.14 19.17 0.94
C ILE A 143 -9.91 19.95 2.02
N GLY A 144 -11.24 20.02 1.92
CA GLY A 144 -12.09 20.61 2.96
C GLY A 144 -11.91 19.95 4.32
N GLU A 145 -12.01 20.74 5.40
CA GLU A 145 -11.67 20.39 6.79
C GLU A 145 -12.46 19.22 7.39
N GLU A 146 -13.45 18.70 6.68
CA GLU A 146 -14.35 17.62 7.12
C GLU A 146 -13.69 16.22 7.03
N ASN A 147 -12.49 16.13 6.48
CA ASN A 147 -11.71 14.89 6.32
C ASN A 147 -10.67 14.70 7.43
N LEU A 148 -11.11 14.74 8.70
CA LEU A 148 -10.30 14.39 9.88
C LEU A 148 -9.66 12.98 9.80
N SER A 149 -10.13 12.12 8.89
CA SER A 149 -9.57 10.79 8.59
C SER A 149 -8.28 10.83 7.75
N ILE A 150 -8.02 11.93 7.03
CA ILE A 150 -6.86 12.09 6.14
C ILE A 150 -5.66 12.70 6.89
N ARG A 151 -5.90 13.39 8.01
CA ARG A 151 -4.82 13.96 8.84
C ARG A 151 -3.85 12.88 9.36
N TRP A 152 -4.40 11.71 9.74
CA TRP A 152 -3.62 10.51 10.08
C TRP A 152 -2.74 9.98 8.92
N LEU A 153 -3.16 10.13 7.66
CA LEU A 153 -2.36 9.73 6.49
C LEU A 153 -1.24 10.75 6.17
N GLN A 154 -1.47 12.01 6.53
CA GLN A 154 -0.53 13.11 6.29
C GLN A 154 0.59 13.14 7.33
N ASP A 155 0.29 12.84 8.60
CA ASP A 155 1.29 12.85 9.69
C ASP A 155 2.41 11.81 9.50
N SER A 156 2.19 10.76 8.69
CA SER A 156 3.23 9.77 8.32
C SER A 156 3.96 10.09 6.99
N ALA A 157 3.54 11.11 6.23
CA ALA A 157 3.95 11.33 4.85
C ALA A 157 4.67 12.67 4.57
N ILE A 158 4.96 13.47 5.61
CA ILE A 158 5.69 14.74 5.48
C ILE A 158 7.19 14.51 5.58
N ALA A 159 7.78 14.06 4.47
CA ALA A 159 9.02 14.59 3.91
C ALA A 159 9.32 13.82 2.62
N VAL A 160 9.95 14.51 1.66
CA VAL A 160 10.43 14.03 0.35
C VAL A 160 9.50 14.40 -0.80
N ALA A 161 9.64 15.68 -1.17
CA ALA A 161 9.30 16.21 -2.49
C ALA A 161 10.31 15.72 -3.54
N ASN A 162 9.78 15.58 -4.76
CA ASN A 162 10.46 15.64 -6.06
C ASN A 162 11.76 14.84 -6.24
N ARG A 163 11.62 13.62 -6.76
CA ARG A 163 12.70 12.93 -7.48
C ARG A 163 12.08 12.04 -8.57
N PRO A 164 12.60 12.04 -9.82
CA PRO A 164 12.19 11.04 -10.81
C PRO A 164 12.78 9.70 -10.33
N PRO A 165 12.10 8.53 -10.44
CA PRO A 165 12.32 7.66 -11.62
C PRO A 165 11.33 6.46 -11.81
N GLY A 166 11.49 5.69 -12.90
CA GLY A 166 11.13 4.26 -12.96
C GLY A 166 9.64 3.91 -13.01
N LYS A 167 9.30 2.63 -13.30
CA LYS A 167 7.91 2.14 -13.32
C LYS A 167 7.27 2.38 -11.94
N LEU A 168 6.17 3.13 -11.92
CA LEU A 168 5.44 3.54 -10.70
C LEU A 168 4.38 2.53 -10.25
N VAL A 169 4.04 1.58 -11.13
CA VAL A 169 3.11 0.49 -10.89
C VAL A 169 3.68 -0.75 -11.54
N GLU A 170 3.71 -1.85 -10.79
CA GLU A 170 4.16 -3.16 -11.28
C GLU A 170 3.17 -4.25 -10.84
N GLU A 171 2.81 -5.12 -11.78
CA GLU A 171 1.86 -6.22 -11.58
C GLU A 171 2.62 -7.55 -11.55
N TYR A 172 2.26 -8.40 -10.60
CA TYR A 172 2.93 -9.68 -10.36
C TYR A 172 1.91 -10.82 -10.30
N SER A 173 2.20 -11.92 -11.02
CA SER A 173 1.40 -13.17 -10.97
C SER A 173 1.79 -14.03 -9.76
N VAL A 174 0.90 -14.94 -9.32
CA VAL A 174 1.08 -15.80 -8.12
C VAL A 174 2.46 -16.47 -8.04
N GLY A 175 2.97 -16.98 -9.16
CA GLY A 175 4.28 -17.65 -9.21
C GLY A 175 5.49 -16.74 -8.94
N GLN A 176 5.33 -15.42 -9.04
CA GLN A 176 6.38 -14.41 -8.83
C GLN A 176 6.35 -13.82 -7.41
N LEU A 177 5.31 -14.12 -6.62
CA LEU A 177 5.16 -13.61 -5.25
C LEU A 177 6.22 -14.16 -4.30
N GLY A 178 6.68 -15.38 -4.53
CA GLY A 178 7.75 -16.01 -3.75
C GLY A 178 9.08 -15.26 -3.83
N ASP A 179 9.36 -14.62 -4.98
CA ASP A 179 10.55 -13.79 -5.16
C ASP A 179 10.34 -12.37 -4.64
N PHE A 180 9.09 -11.90 -4.55
CA PHE A 180 8.75 -10.60 -3.98
C PHE A 180 8.95 -10.54 -2.46
N PHE A 181 8.57 -11.62 -1.76
CA PHE A 181 8.76 -11.76 -0.31
C PHE A 181 10.07 -12.44 0.08
N ARG A 182 10.94 -12.72 -0.90
CA ARG A 182 12.32 -13.10 -0.60
C ARG A 182 13.08 -11.86 -0.15
N PRO A 183 13.78 -11.90 0.99
CA PRO A 183 14.73 -10.84 1.31
C PRO A 183 15.73 -10.71 0.15
N PRO A 184 16.16 -9.50 -0.22
CA PRO A 184 17.24 -9.35 -1.19
C PRO A 184 18.42 -10.19 -0.69
N VAL A 185 18.96 -11.03 -1.57
CA VAL A 185 20.14 -11.84 -1.27
C VAL A 185 21.20 -10.92 -0.66
N ALA A 186 21.58 -11.23 0.57
CA ALA A 186 22.43 -10.48 1.47
C ALA A 186 23.26 -9.35 0.82
N LEU A 187 22.86 -8.09 1.07
CA LEU A 187 23.87 -7.07 1.27
C LEU A 187 24.42 -7.29 2.67
N THR A 188 25.57 -7.95 2.73
CA THR A 188 26.40 -8.08 3.92
C THR A 188 26.73 -6.69 4.46
N CYS A 189 25.97 -6.21 5.45
CA CYS A 189 26.51 -5.28 6.44
C CYS A 189 27.34 -6.11 7.42
N ALA A 190 28.55 -6.47 7.00
CA ALA A 190 29.55 -7.03 7.88
C ALA A 190 30.26 -5.89 8.64
N GLN A 191 29.95 -5.76 9.93
CA GLN A 191 30.95 -5.42 10.96
C GLN A 191 30.50 -6.06 12.29
N PRO A 192 31.31 -6.93 12.92
CA PRO A 192 31.04 -7.43 14.26
C PRO A 192 31.33 -6.35 15.30
N PHE A 193 30.35 -6.02 16.14
CA PHE A 193 30.60 -5.22 17.34
C PHE A 193 31.25 -6.15 18.39
N ALA A 194 32.55 -6.00 18.60
CA ALA A 194 33.28 -6.69 19.64
C ALA A 194 32.78 -6.22 21.02
N LEU A 195 32.37 -7.15 21.88
CA LEU A 195 32.14 -6.88 23.30
C LEU A 195 33.49 -6.60 23.97
N PRO A 196 33.66 -5.51 24.74
CA PRO A 196 34.82 -5.37 25.59
C PRO A 196 34.74 -6.39 26.73
N GLN A 197 35.75 -7.26 26.82
CA GLN A 197 35.94 -8.13 27.97
C GLN A 197 36.29 -7.27 29.18
N SER A 198 35.57 -7.50 30.27
CA SER A 198 35.84 -6.99 31.60
C SER A 198 37.17 -7.54 32.12
N ALA A 199 38.02 -6.65 32.62
CA ALA A 199 39.10 -6.95 33.57
C ALA A 199 39.04 -5.90 34.69
#